data_AF-A0A565BU19-F1
#
_entry.id   AF-A0A565BU19-F1
#
_cell.length_a   1.000
_cell.length_b   1.000
_cell.length_c   1.000
_cell.angle_alpha   90.00
_cell.angle_beta   90.00
_cell.angle_gamma   90.00
#
_symmetry.space_group_name_H-M   'P 1'
#
loop_
_entity.id
_entity.type
_entity.pdbx_description
1 polymer ?
#
loop_
_entity_poly.entity_id
_entity_poly.type
_entity_poly.pdbx_seq_one_letter_code
_entity_poly.pdbx_strand_id
1 'polypeptide(L)'
;MQTLVNSIIADDGDTNFDETELLWSDDEEDVKVSNMLQLINKEHNFCSSMFSGGATKADVIRMNKETKEKYAKAKQKKGACCYEMAGQGVGNVEGLTFTEFDLQ
;
A
#
# COMPACT_ATOMS: atom_id res chain seq x y z
N MET A 1 -10.23 -38.21 -21.59
CA MET A 1 -10.25 -37.01 -22.45
C MET A 1 -9.04 -36.17 -22.05
N GLN A 2 -8.07 -35.97 -22.95
CA GLN A 2 -6.91 -35.10 -22.71
C GLN A 2 -7.13 -33.81 -23.48
N THR A 3 -7.09 -32.68 -22.78
CA THR A 3 -7.19 -31.34 -23.38
C THR A 3 -5.79 -30.89 -23.81
N LEU A 4 -5.62 -30.65 -25.11
CA LEU A 4 -4.39 -30.09 -25.67
C LEU A 4 -4.38 -28.58 -25.37
N VAL A 5 -3.48 -28.14 -24.48
CA VAL A 5 -3.29 -26.71 -24.17
C VAL A 5 -2.16 -26.21 -25.07
N ASN A 6 -2.46 -25.23 -25.92
CA ASN A 6 -1.45 -24.56 -26.73
C ASN A 6 -1.11 -23.22 -26.10
N SER A 7 0.13 -23.02 -25.69
CA SER A 7 0.58 -21.76 -25.09
C SER A 7 0.58 -20.65 -26.14
N ILE A 8 0.11 -19.47 -25.76
CA ILE A 8 0.17 -18.27 -26.61
C ILE A 8 1.46 -17.47 -26.41
N ILE A 9 2.22 -17.79 -25.36
CA ILE A 9 3.52 -17.19 -25.06
C ILE A 9 4.56 -18.07 -25.75
N ALA A 10 5.41 -17.45 -26.57
CA ALA A 10 6.52 -18.13 -27.24
C ALA A 10 7.53 -18.62 -26.20
N ASP A 11 8.19 -19.74 -26.49
CA ASP A 11 9.29 -20.22 -25.65
C ASP A 11 10.46 -19.26 -25.79
N ASP A 12 10.79 -18.55 -24.71
CA ASP A 12 11.87 -17.55 -24.66
C ASP A 12 13.27 -18.20 -24.65
N GLY A 13 13.33 -19.54 -24.69
CA GLY A 13 14.57 -20.34 -24.72
C GLY A 13 15.40 -20.23 -23.43
N ASP A 14 16.62 -20.79 -23.44
CA ASP A 14 17.65 -20.55 -22.41
C ASP A 14 18.24 -19.15 -22.62
N THR A 15 17.43 -18.12 -22.40
CA THR A 15 17.96 -16.78 -22.18
C THR A 15 18.58 -16.75 -20.79
N ASN A 16 19.89 -17.02 -20.71
CA ASN A 16 20.65 -16.81 -19.49
C ASN A 16 20.67 -15.32 -19.17
N PHE A 17 19.70 -14.86 -18.41
CA PHE A 17 19.74 -13.56 -17.77
C PHE A 17 20.75 -13.62 -16.63
N ASP A 18 21.62 -12.63 -16.57
CA ASP A 18 22.46 -12.45 -15.40
C ASP A 18 21.56 -12.03 -14.24
N GLU A 19 21.27 -12.95 -13.33
CA GLU A 19 20.43 -12.69 -12.15
C GLU A 19 21.00 -11.53 -11.31
N THR A 20 22.30 -11.21 -11.47
CA THR A 20 22.93 -10.06 -10.81
C THR A 20 22.42 -8.71 -11.30
N GLU A 21 21.87 -8.62 -12.52
CA GLU A 21 21.25 -7.41 -13.07
C GLU A 21 19.82 -7.18 -12.54
N LEU A 22 19.19 -8.21 -11.96
CA LEU A 22 17.85 -8.14 -11.37
C LEU A 22 17.88 -7.86 -9.86
N LEU A 23 19.08 -7.71 -9.27
CA LEU A 23 19.21 -7.32 -7.88
C LEU A 23 18.79 -5.87 -7.70
N TRP A 24 17.94 -5.66 -6.70
CA TRP A 24 17.69 -4.33 -6.18
C TRP A 24 18.94 -3.96 -5.37
N SER A 25 19.39 -2.71 -5.48
CA SER A 25 20.46 -2.21 -4.62
C SER A 25 20.00 -2.34 -3.16
N ASP A 26 20.64 -3.22 -2.39
CA ASP A 26 20.17 -3.63 -1.07
C ASP A 26 20.16 -2.47 -0.06
N ASP A 27 21.01 -1.46 -0.21
CA ASP A 27 21.17 -0.44 0.83
C ASP A 27 21.40 0.95 0.25
N GLU A 28 20.31 1.70 0.03
CA GLU A 28 20.40 3.16 0.00
C GLU A 28 20.46 3.65 1.45
N GLU A 29 21.63 4.15 1.87
CA GLU A 29 21.79 4.76 3.18
C GLU A 29 20.98 6.07 3.24
N ASP A 30 19.77 6.01 3.83
CA ASP A 30 18.99 7.20 4.10
C ASP A 30 19.51 7.89 5.36
N VAL A 31 20.17 9.03 5.14
CA VAL A 31 20.70 9.91 6.20
C VAL A 31 19.65 10.27 7.25
N LYS A 32 18.36 10.39 6.89
CA LYS A 32 17.28 10.66 7.85
C LYS A 32 17.02 9.47 8.76
N VAL A 33 17.04 8.26 8.21
CA VAL A 33 16.87 7.02 8.99
C VAL A 33 18.05 6.85 9.94
N SER A 34 19.28 7.02 9.46
CA SER A 34 20.49 6.97 10.29
C SER A 34 20.44 7.98 11.43
N ASN A 35 20.00 9.22 11.16
CA ASN A 35 19.84 10.25 12.19
C ASN A 35 18.77 9.91 13.23
N MET A 36 17.61 9.39 12.81
CA MET A 36 16.58 8.93 13.76
C MET A 36 17.10 7.80 14.64
N LEU A 37 17.79 6.82 14.05
CA LEU A 37 18.32 5.68 14.78
C LEU A 37 19.35 6.12 15.83
N GLN A 38 20.21 7.08 15.49
CA GLN A 38 21.15 7.67 16.45
C GLN A 38 20.44 8.37 17.62
N LEU A 39 19.33 9.06 17.37
CA LEU A 39 18.55 9.73 18.42
C LEU A 39 17.82 8.73 19.32
N ILE A 40 17.28 7.65 18.74
CA ILE A 40 16.66 6.55 19.49
C ILE A 40 17.69 5.90 20.42
N ASN A 41 18.88 5.58 19.90
CA ASN A 41 19.97 4.98 20.68
C ASN A 41 20.50 5.90 21.80
N LYS A 42 20.24 7.21 21.71
CA LYS A 42 20.56 8.21 22.75
C LYS A 42 19.40 8.45 23.71
N GLU A 43 18.33 7.65 23.65
CA GLU A 43 17.12 7.81 24.47
C GLU A 43 16.50 9.21 24.34
N HIS A 44 16.57 9.79 23.15
CA HIS A 44 15.99 11.09 22.89
C HIS A 44 14.46 11.05 23.02
N ASN A 45 13.89 11.97 23.80
CA ASN A 45 12.45 12.08 23.96
C ASN A 45 11.82 12.79 22.75
N PHE A 46 11.17 12.02 21.89
CA PHE A 46 10.38 12.56 20.80
C PHE A 46 9.03 13.06 21.30
N CYS A 47 8.58 14.21 20.78
CA CYS A 47 7.24 14.71 21.03
C CYS A 47 6.56 15.10 19.71
N SER A 48 5.22 15.16 19.73
CA SER A 48 4.41 15.41 18.52
C SER A 48 4.74 16.72 17.82
N SER A 49 5.23 17.74 18.53
CA SER A 49 5.65 19.02 17.93
C SER A 49 6.93 18.93 17.09
N MET A 50 7.72 17.85 17.23
CA MET A 50 8.95 17.64 16.44
C MET A 50 8.67 17.08 15.04
N PHE A 51 7.48 16.49 14.83
CA PHE A 51 7.05 15.98 13.53
C PHE A 51 6.03 16.93 12.93
N SER A 52 6.51 17.86 12.09
CA SER A 52 5.65 18.76 11.34
C SER A 52 5.35 18.20 9.96
N GLY A 53 4.11 18.38 9.49
CA GLY A 53 3.62 17.84 8.23
C GLY A 53 2.79 16.57 8.39
N GLY A 54 2.47 15.93 7.27
CA GLY A 54 1.56 14.77 7.22
C GLY A 54 0.07 15.14 7.25
N ALA A 55 -0.78 14.13 7.11
CA ALA A 55 -2.23 14.30 7.21
C ALA A 55 -2.62 14.48 8.68
N THR A 56 -3.36 15.54 8.98
CA THR A 56 -3.86 15.77 10.34
C THR A 56 -4.99 14.80 10.69
N LYS A 57 -5.34 14.69 11.99
CA LYS A 57 -6.54 13.95 12.43
C LYS A 57 -7.80 14.40 11.67
N ALA A 58 -7.94 15.70 11.43
CA ALA A 58 -9.06 16.25 10.68
C ALA A 58 -9.05 15.78 9.22
N ASP A 59 -7.88 15.74 8.59
CA ASP A 59 -7.72 15.24 7.22
C ASP A 59 -8.09 13.76 7.09
N VAL A 60 -7.66 12.93 8.05
CA VAL A 60 -7.99 11.50 8.07
C VAL A 60 -9.50 11.30 8.26
N ILE A 61 -10.12 12.03 9.17
CA ILE A 61 -11.58 11.96 9.40
C ILE A 61 -12.33 12.35 8.12
N ARG A 62 -11.90 13.42 7.45
CA ARG A 62 -12.48 13.87 6.19
C ARG A 62 -12.31 12.83 5.08
N MET A 63 -11.11 12.28 4.90
CA MET A 63 -10.84 11.23 3.91
C MET A 63 -11.70 9.99 4.14
N ASN A 64 -11.86 9.57 5.41
CA ASN A 64 -12.72 8.46 5.78
C ASN A 64 -14.19 8.74 5.46
N LYS A 65 -14.68 9.96 5.73
CA LYS A 65 -16.05 10.37 5.39
C LYS A 65 -16.28 10.38 3.88
N GLU A 66 -15.38 11.03 3.13
CA GLU A 66 -15.45 11.09 1.66
C GLU A 66 -15.43 9.68 1.05
N THR A 67 -14.61 8.79 1.59
CA THR A 67 -14.53 7.39 1.14
C THR A 67 -15.85 6.67 1.37
N LYS A 68 -16.42 6.76 2.59
CA LYS A 68 -17.74 6.16 2.91
C LYS A 68 -18.85 6.70 2.01
N GLU A 69 -18.86 7.99 1.74
CA GLU A 69 -19.85 8.62 0.85
C GLU A 69 -19.71 8.15 -0.61
N LYS A 70 -18.47 8.03 -1.11
CA LYS A 70 -18.20 7.49 -2.46
C LYS A 70 -18.67 6.04 -2.57
N TYR A 71 -18.40 5.19 -1.58
CA TYR A 71 -18.89 3.81 -1.54
C TYR A 71 -20.42 3.72 -1.49
N ALA A 72 -21.08 4.57 -0.68
CA ALA A 72 -22.54 4.61 -0.61
C ALA A 72 -23.17 5.02 -1.95
N LYS A 73 -22.62 6.06 -2.61
CA LYS A 73 -23.05 6.54 -3.93
C LYS A 73 -22.81 5.50 -5.03
N ALA A 74 -21.70 4.75 -4.96
CA ALA A 74 -21.40 3.66 -5.90
C ALA A 74 -22.38 2.48 -5.77
N LYS A 75 -22.81 2.14 -4.54
CA LYS A 75 -23.86 1.11 -4.33
C LYS A 75 -25.23 1.54 -4.86
N GLN A 76 -25.58 2.84 -4.82
CA GLN A 76 -26.82 3.35 -5.43
C GLN A 76 -26.78 3.35 -6.96
N LYS A 77 -25.62 3.56 -7.59
CA LYS A 77 -25.49 3.54 -9.06
C LYS A 77 -25.40 2.16 -9.69
N LYS A 78 -25.25 1.09 -8.91
CA LYS A 78 -25.22 -0.31 -9.39
C LYS A 78 -26.61 -0.88 -9.76
N GLY A 79 -27.57 0.01 -10.07
CA GLY A 79 -28.91 -0.32 -10.56
C GLY A 79 -29.13 -0.07 -12.05
N ALA A 80 -28.14 0.45 -12.80
CA ALA A 80 -28.24 0.55 -14.25
C ALA A 80 -26.87 0.59 -14.94
N CYS A 81 -26.68 -0.39 -15.83
CA CYS A 81 -25.68 -0.49 -16.89
C CYS A 81 -24.35 -1.20 -16.57
N CYS A 82 -24.13 -2.28 -17.30
CA CYS A 82 -22.99 -3.19 -17.28
C CYS A 82 -21.87 -2.69 -18.21
N TYR A 83 -20.62 -2.68 -17.72
CA TYR A 83 -19.43 -3.16 -18.43
C TYR A 83 -18.31 -3.36 -17.39
N GLU A 84 -17.63 -4.50 -17.50
CA GLU A 84 -16.59 -4.97 -16.59
C GLU A 84 -15.26 -4.28 -16.89
N MET A 85 -14.55 -3.83 -15.85
CA MET A 85 -13.09 -3.95 -15.84
C MET A 85 -12.67 -4.56 -14.52
N ALA A 86 -11.84 -5.58 -14.67
CA ALA A 86 -11.43 -6.51 -13.65
C ALA A 86 -10.57 -5.88 -12.54
N GLY A 87 -10.82 -6.37 -11.33
CA GLY A 87 -9.88 -6.60 -10.22
C GLY A 87 -8.67 -5.69 -10.02
N GLN A 88 -8.62 -5.09 -8.83
CA GLN A 88 -7.69 -5.60 -7.82
C GLN A 88 -8.38 -5.56 -6.45
N GLY A 89 -8.58 -6.75 -5.89
CA GLY A 89 -9.14 -6.92 -4.56
C GLY A 89 -8.19 -6.30 -3.55
N VAL A 90 -8.69 -5.34 -2.79
CA VAL A 90 -8.07 -5.01 -1.50
C VAL A 90 -8.48 -6.17 -0.60
N GLY A 91 -7.52 -7.02 -0.24
CA GLY A 91 -7.73 -8.12 0.68
C GLY A 91 -8.48 -7.65 1.92
N ASN A 92 -9.23 -8.56 2.54
CA ASN A 92 -9.78 -8.37 3.87
C ASN A 92 -8.62 -7.99 4.82
N VAL A 93 -8.37 -6.71 5.00
CA VAL A 93 -7.66 -6.22 6.19
C VAL A 93 -8.73 -6.29 7.27
N GLU A 94 -8.80 -7.45 7.92
CA GLU A 94 -9.50 -7.55 9.20
C GLU A 94 -8.99 -6.42 10.09
N GLY A 95 -9.95 -5.69 10.65
CA GLY A 95 -9.81 -4.28 10.96
C GLY A 95 -8.66 -3.97 11.92
N LEU A 96 -7.78 -3.06 11.49
CA LEU A 96 -7.19 -2.11 12.41
C LEU A 96 -8.28 -1.08 12.76
N THR A 97 -9.07 -1.38 13.78
CA THR A 97 -9.97 -0.39 14.38
C THR A 97 -9.10 0.60 15.12
N PHE A 98 -8.86 1.77 14.53
CA PHE A 98 -8.19 2.87 15.20
C PHE A 98 -9.14 3.47 16.23
N THR A 99 -8.91 3.16 17.50
CA THR A 99 -9.69 3.66 18.63
C THR A 99 -9.05 4.90 19.22
N GLU A 100 -9.80 5.65 20.02
CA GLU A 100 -9.29 6.84 20.70
C GLU A 100 -8.15 6.54 21.69
N PHE A 101 -7.99 5.27 22.10
CA PHE A 101 -6.91 4.80 22.96
C PHE A 101 -5.57 4.63 22.24
N ASP A 102 -5.58 4.40 20.92
CA ASP A 102 -4.37 4.18 20.13
C ASP A 102 -3.60 5.50 19.83
N LEU A 103 -4.05 6.61 20.44
CA LEU A 103 -3.57 7.97 20.23
C LEU A 103 -2.87 8.58 21.47
N GLN A 104 -2.67 7.81 22.54
CA GLN A 104 -1.96 8.26 23.76
C GLN A 104 -0.45 8.19 23.64
#